data_AF-A0A328F833-F1
#
_entry.id   AF-A0A328F833-F1
#
_cell.length_a   1.000
_cell.length_b   1.000
_cell.length_c   1.000
_cell.angle_alpha   90.00
_cell.angle_beta   90.00
_cell.angle_gamma   90.00
#
_symmetry.space_group_name_H-M   'P 1'
#
loop_
_entity.id
_entity.type
_entity.pdbx_description
1 polymer ?
#
loop_
_entity_poly.entity_id
_entity_poly.type
_entity_poly.pdbx_seq_one_letter_code
_entity_poly.pdbx_strand_id
1 'polypeptide(L)'
;MEKVGDYLNLVGKKVKLVFKEKDSALNTKAFLKADVAGLSETGTHLLLKNVKARKYIFFSTQIKKRIVPINNIAIIQILGE
;
A
#
# COMPACT_ATOMS: atom_id res chain seq x y z
N MET A 1 5.16 17.83 -6.12
CA MET A 1 5.09 17.54 -4.66
C MET A 1 3.71 16.97 -4.40
N GLU A 2 3.59 15.66 -4.24
CA GLU A 2 2.36 15.05 -3.74
C GLU A 2 2.19 15.52 -2.29
N LYS A 3 1.06 16.17 -1.99
CA LYS A 3 0.84 16.77 -0.67
C LYS A 3 0.53 15.65 0.31
N VAL A 4 1.19 15.64 1.47
CA VAL A 4 0.94 14.68 2.57
C VAL A 4 -0.56 14.61 2.94
N GLY A 5 -1.29 15.71 2.76
CA GLY A 5 -2.74 15.78 2.93
C GLY A 5 -3.55 14.83 2.04
N ASP A 6 -3.11 14.55 0.81
CA ASP A 6 -3.80 13.64 -0.09
C ASP A 6 -3.75 12.20 0.42
N TYR A 7 -2.68 11.85 1.15
CA TYR A 7 -2.52 10.55 1.77
C TYR A 7 -3.31 10.39 3.07
N LEU A 8 -3.53 11.48 3.83
CA LEU A 8 -4.41 11.47 5.00
C LEU A 8 -5.86 11.14 4.61
N ASN A 9 -6.31 11.62 3.45
CA ASN A 9 -7.64 11.32 2.91
C ASN A 9 -7.83 9.83 2.53
N LEU A 10 -6.76 9.04 2.51
CA LEU A 10 -6.81 7.61 2.27
C LEU A 10 -7.06 6.81 3.55
N VAL A 11 -6.86 7.40 4.74
CA VAL A 11 -7.02 6.69 6.02
C VAL A 11 -8.45 6.15 6.15
N GLY A 12 -8.56 4.89 6.55
CA GLY A 12 -9.83 4.17 6.62
C GLY A 12 -10.31 3.59 5.28
N LYS A 13 -9.68 3.96 4.15
CA LYS A 13 -10.05 3.45 2.83
C LYS A 13 -9.29 2.18 2.49
N LYS A 14 -9.93 1.34 1.69
CA LYS A 14 -9.29 0.21 1.03
C LYS A 14 -8.66 0.70 -0.25
N VAL A 15 -7.39 0.37 -0.46
CA VAL A 15 -6.62 0.82 -1.63
C VAL A 15 -5.93 -0.35 -2.30
N LYS A 16 -5.75 -0.23 -3.62
CA LYS A 16 -4.78 -0.98 -4.40
C LYS A 16 -3.57 -0.09 -4.63
N LEU A 17 -2.42 -0.50 -4.12
CA LEU A 17 -1.15 0.18 -4.31
C LEU A 17 -0.37 -0.51 -5.40
N VAL A 18 0.16 0.25 -6.35
CA VAL A 18 1.12 -0.20 -7.36
C VAL A 18 2.49 0.35 -7.03
N PHE A 19 3.54 -0.47 -7.03
CA PHE A 19 4.90 -0.04 -6.68
C PHE A 19 5.74 0.24 -7.91
N LYS A 20 6.66 1.21 -7.82
CA LYS A 20 7.63 1.55 -8.86
C LYS A 20 8.64 0.41 -9.03
N GLU A 21 9.15 -0.07 -7.91
CA GLU A 21 10.12 -1.16 -7.87
C GLU A 21 9.53 -2.42 -7.24
N LYS A 22 10.12 -3.57 -7.55
CA LYS A 22 9.77 -4.81 -6.85
C LYS A 22 10.17 -4.67 -5.39
N ASP A 23 9.22 -4.94 -4.51
CA ASP A 23 9.51 -5.04 -3.09
C ASP A 23 10.32 -6.34 -2.83
N SER A 24 11.60 -6.19 -2.49
CA SER A 24 12.54 -7.29 -2.25
C SER A 24 12.06 -8.25 -1.16
N ALA A 25 11.33 -7.76 -0.15
CA ALA A 25 10.80 -8.59 0.93
C ALA A 25 9.60 -9.44 0.50
N LEU A 26 8.89 -9.03 -0.56
CA LEU A 26 7.72 -9.73 -1.06
C LEU A 26 8.01 -10.59 -2.29
N ASN A 27 9.04 -10.24 -3.07
CA ASN A 27 9.37 -10.89 -4.33
C ASN A 27 8.12 -11.09 -5.23
N THR A 28 7.19 -10.12 -5.21
CA THR A 28 5.96 -10.13 -6.02
C THR A 28 5.94 -8.98 -7.02
N LYS A 29 5.25 -9.17 -8.17
CA LYS A 29 4.98 -8.06 -9.10
C LYS A 29 3.88 -7.14 -8.56
N ALA A 30 4.36 -5.99 -8.09
CA ALA A 30 3.87 -4.63 -8.28
C ALA A 30 2.48 -4.22 -7.81
N PHE A 31 1.62 -5.04 -7.20
CA PHE A 31 0.47 -4.47 -6.48
C PHE A 31 -0.02 -5.25 -5.27
N LEU A 32 -0.48 -4.51 -4.27
CA LEU A 32 -1.13 -5.03 -3.07
C LEU A 32 -2.46 -4.31 -2.84
N LYS A 33 -3.41 -5.04 -2.26
CA LYS A 33 -4.65 -4.48 -1.75
C LYS A 33 -4.55 -4.40 -0.24
N ALA A 34 -4.91 -3.28 0.37
CA ALA A 34 -4.79 -3.09 1.81
C ALA A 34 -5.76 -2.02 2.30
N ASP A 35 -6.03 -2.04 3.60
CA ASP A 35 -6.73 -0.96 4.29
C ASP A 35 -5.67 0.03 4.82
N VAL A 36 -5.83 1.31 4.54
CA VAL A 36 -4.91 2.34 5.05
C VAL A 36 -5.27 2.62 6.50
N ALA A 37 -4.38 2.27 7.41
CA ALA A 37 -4.56 2.51 8.83
C ALA A 37 -4.09 3.90 9.27
N GLY A 38 -3.18 4.51 8.51
CA GLY A 38 -2.56 5.79 8.87
C GLY A 38 -1.31 6.10 8.06
N LEU A 39 -0.67 7.18 8.45
CA LEU A 39 0.67 7.59 8.00
C LEU A 39 1.65 7.48 9.17
N SER A 40 2.93 7.28 8.88
CA SER A 40 3.98 7.47 9.89
C SER A 40 3.98 8.92 10.40
N GLU A 41 4.54 9.14 11.59
CA GLU A 41 4.66 10.48 12.18
C GLU A 41 5.38 11.48 11.25
N THR A 42 6.35 10.98 10.48
CA THR A 42 7.10 11.76 9.48
C THR A 42 6.35 11.95 8.16
N GLY A 43 5.19 11.32 7.96
CA GLY A 43 4.42 11.39 6.71
C GLY A 43 5.08 10.72 5.51
N THR A 44 6.13 9.91 5.72
CA THR A 44 6.93 9.30 4.65
C THR A 44 6.49 7.86 4.32
N HIS A 45 5.79 7.21 5.25
CA HIS A 45 5.35 5.82 5.10
C HIS A 45 3.85 5.68 5.31
N LEU A 46 3.21 4.80 4.55
CA LEU A 46 1.84 4.37 4.77
C LEU A 46 1.80 3.14 5.70
N LEU A 47 0.93 3.22 6.70
CA LEU A 47 0.59 2.12 7.58
C LEU A 47 -0.59 1.38 7.00
N LEU A 48 -0.40 0.11 6.68
CA LEU A 48 -1.38 -0.74 6.03
C LEU A 48 -1.82 -1.88 6.94
N LYS A 49 -3.10 -2.23 6.89
CA LYS A 49 -3.72 -3.39 7.54
C LYS A 49 -4.38 -4.31 6.50
N ASN A 50 -4.60 -5.57 6.87
CA ASN A 50 -5.29 -6.57 6.04
C ASN A 50 -4.71 -6.67 4.62
N VAL A 51 -3.39 -6.63 4.51
CA VAL A 51 -2.69 -6.54 3.24
C VAL A 51 -2.79 -7.87 2.51
N LYS A 52 -3.30 -7.85 1.29
CA LYS A 52 -3.31 -8.97 0.36
C LYS A 52 -2.29 -8.69 -0.75
N ALA A 53 -1.12 -9.32 -0.64
CA ALA A 53 -0.08 -9.29 -1.66
C ALA A 53 -0.28 -10.47 -2.63
N ARG A 54 -0.29 -10.21 -3.94
CA ARG A 54 -0.47 -11.28 -4.94
C ARG A 54 0.90 -11.67 -5.48
N LYS A 55 1.36 -12.89 -5.17
CA LYS A 55 2.69 -13.39 -5.57
C LYS A 55 2.65 -14.06 -6.95
N TYR A 56 1.56 -14.78 -7.25
CA TYR A 56 1.31 -15.44 -8.54
C TYR A 56 -0.19 -15.41 -8.89
N ILE A 57 -0.55 -15.80 -10.12
CA ILE A 57 -1.94 -15.81 -10.62
C ILE A 57 -2.90 -16.49 -9.63
N PHE A 58 -2.44 -17.51 -8.89
CA PHE A 58 -3.26 -18.28 -7.93
C PHE A 58 -2.85 -18.16 -6.46
N PHE A 59 -1.75 -17.46 -6.14
CA PHE A 59 -1.24 -17.37 -4.78
C PHE A 59 -1.22 -15.93 -4.28
N SER A 60 -2.00 -15.68 -3.22
CA SER A 60 -1.96 -14.44 -2.46
C SER A 60 -1.53 -14.69 -1.02
N THR A 61 -0.64 -13.85 -0.52
CA THR A 61 -0.23 -13.83 0.88
C THR A 61 -1.04 -12.77 1.61
N GLN A 62 -1.63 -13.14 2.74
CA GLN A 62 -2.24 -12.20 3.68
C GLN A 62 -1.23 -11.79 4.74
N ILE A 63 -1.12 -10.48 4.98
CA ILE A 63 -0.22 -9.88 5.97
C ILE A 63 -1.07 -8.96 6.84
N LYS A 64 -1.07 -9.21 8.15
CA LYS A 64 -1.92 -8.45 9.09
C LYS A 64 -1.62 -6.95 9.08
N LYS A 65 -0.34 -6.58 9.07
CA LYS A 65 0.15 -5.20 9.07
C LYS A 65 1.40 -5.07 8.21
N ARG A 66 1.52 -3.96 7.48
CA ARG A 66 2.72 -3.65 6.70
C ARG A 66 2.93 -2.14 6.68
N ILE A 67 4.20 -1.73 6.67
CA ILE A 67 4.61 -0.35 6.48
C ILE A 67 5.25 -0.26 5.10
N VAL A 68 4.83 0.69 4.27
CA VAL A 68 5.40 0.88 2.94
C VAL A 68 5.83 2.32 2.73
N PRO A 69 7.01 2.57 2.14
CA PRO A 69 7.47 3.93 1.87
C PRO A 69 6.70 4.52 0.68
N ILE A 70 6.23 5.76 0.82
CA ILE A 70 5.38 6.43 -0.17
C ILE A 70 6.14 6.68 -1.47
N ASN A 71 7.44 6.99 -1.39
CA ASN A 71 8.28 7.28 -2.55
C ASN A 71 8.33 6.13 -3.58
N ASN A 72 8.14 4.88 -3.12
CA ASN A 72 8.13 3.68 -3.94
C ASN A 72 6.73 3.33 -4.48
N ILE A 73 5.71 4.12 -4.17
CA ILE A 73 4.36 3.95 -4.71
C ILE A 73 4.28 4.69 -6.04
N ALA A 74 3.84 3.99 -7.07
CA ALA A 74 3.59 4.54 -8.41
C ALA A 74 2.13 4.98 -8.57
N ILE A 75 1.18 4.17 -8.10
CA ILE A 75 -0.26 4.41 -8.28
C ILE A 75 -0.99 3.99 -7.01
N ILE A 76 -1.93 4.82 -6.56
CA ILE A 76 -2.92 4.48 -5.54
C ILE A 76 -4.30 4.50 -6.19
N GLN A 77 -5.02 3.38 -6.07
CA GLN A 77 -6.41 3.28 -6.51
C GLN A 77 -7.28 2.94 -5.32
N ILE A 78 -8.25 3.79 -4.99
CA ILE A 78 -9.24 3.50 -3.94
C ILE A 78 -10.17 2.39 -4.45
N LEU A 79 -10.43 1.39 -3.61
CA LEU A 79 -11.27 0.24 -3.90
C LEU A 79 -12.57 0.35 -3.09
N GLY A 80 -13.57 1.02 -3.65
CA GLY A 80 -14.89 1.24 -3.03
C GLY A 80 -15.03 2.64 -2.41
N GLU A 81 -16.19 3.26 -2.64
CA GLU A 81 -16.69 4.44 -1.93
C GLU A 81 -17.27 4.07 -0.57
#